data_AF-A0A3M1SQP6-F1
#
_entry.id   AF-A0A3M1SQP6-F1
#
_cell.length_a   1.000
_cell.length_b   1.000
_cell.length_c   1.000
_cell.angle_alpha   90.00
_cell.angle_beta   90.00
_cell.angle_gamma   90.00
#
_symmetry.space_group_name_H-M   'P 1'
#
loop_
_entity.id
_entity.type
_entity.pdbx_description
1 polymer ?
#
loop_
_entity_poly.entity_id
_entity_poly.type
_entity_poly.pdbx_seq_one_letter_code
_entity_poly.pdbx_strand_id
1 'polypeptide(L)'
;MKPISYLITEGKLTKTNFQTESEKVLRIIRIAVEVGISLIQIREKNLSARFLLDLTKKAVEMRGKSPTKILLNDRVDIAVLAGADGVHLP
;
A
#
# COMPACT_ATOMS: atom_id res chain seq x y z
N MET A 1 -4.44 -24.11 -11.68
CA MET A 1 -4.75 -22.97 -10.78
C MET A 1 -3.53 -22.05 -10.75
N LYS A 2 -3.68 -20.74 -10.97
CA LYS A 2 -2.54 -19.81 -10.84
C LYS A 2 -2.33 -19.46 -9.35
N PRO A 3 -1.09 -19.40 -8.86
CA PRO A 3 -0.83 -18.97 -7.48
C PRO A 3 -1.21 -17.49 -7.31
N ILE A 4 -1.63 -17.12 -6.10
CA ILE A 4 -1.86 -15.73 -5.72
C ILE A 4 -0.51 -15.12 -5.35
N SER A 5 -0.14 -14.02 -6.01
CA SER A 5 1.04 -13.24 -5.65
C SER A 5 0.67 -12.14 -4.66
N TYR A 6 1.43 -12.06 -3.55
CA TYR A 6 1.17 -11.13 -2.46
C TYR A 6 2.42 -10.34 -2.11
N LEU A 7 2.46 -9.06 -2.49
CA LEU A 7 3.54 -8.14 -2.17
C LEU A 7 3.26 -7.47 -0.82
N ILE A 8 4.26 -7.39 0.05
CA ILE A 8 4.20 -6.66 1.32
C ILE A 8 5.31 -5.60 1.29
N THR A 9 4.98 -4.34 1.57
CA THR A 9 6.01 -3.28 1.62
C THR A 9 6.98 -3.49 2.79
N GLU A 10 8.20 -2.97 2.65
CA GLU A 10 9.27 -3.22 3.61
C GLU A 10 9.01 -2.66 5.02
N GLY A 11 8.15 -1.64 5.15
CA GLY A 11 7.82 -1.05 6.44
C GLY A 11 8.90 -0.14 7.03
N LYS A 12 9.72 0.45 6.16
CA LYS A 12 10.87 1.29 6.52
C LYS A 12 10.57 2.79 6.49
N LEU A 13 9.41 3.21 5.99
CA LEU A 13 9.05 4.62 5.96
C LEU A 13 8.75 5.12 7.38
N THR A 14 9.24 6.31 7.66
CA THR A 14 9.04 7.07 8.88
C THR A 14 8.67 8.51 8.50
N LYS A 15 8.29 9.32 9.49
CA LYS A 15 8.05 10.75 9.24
C LYS A 15 9.27 11.48 8.67
N THR A 16 10.48 11.02 8.96
CA THR A 16 11.72 11.72 8.62
C THR A 16 12.21 11.42 7.20
N ASN A 17 11.92 10.22 6.68
CA ASN A 17 12.33 9.82 5.34
C ASN A 17 11.17 9.79 4.32
N PHE A 18 9.95 10.12 4.75
CA PHE A 18 8.77 10.03 3.89
C PHE A 18 8.96 10.81 2.59
N GLN A 19 9.41 12.07 2.69
CA GLN A 19 9.57 12.97 1.55
C GLN A 19 10.62 12.47 0.54
N THR A 20 11.65 11.75 1.00
CA THR A 20 12.76 11.31 0.14
C THR A 20 12.56 9.89 -0.38
N GLU A 21 11.82 9.05 0.35
CA GLU A 21 11.73 7.60 0.07
C GLU A 21 10.33 7.13 -0.36
N SER A 22 9.25 7.89 -0.14
CA SER A 22 7.88 7.44 -0.47
C SER A 22 7.71 7.11 -1.95
N GLU A 23 8.34 7.88 -2.83
CA GLU A 23 8.29 7.65 -4.27
C GLU A 23 8.89 6.31 -4.69
N LYS A 24 9.87 5.80 -3.94
CA LYS A 24 10.42 4.47 -4.20
C LYS A 24 9.39 3.39 -3.90
N VAL A 25 8.67 3.51 -2.78
CA VAL A 25 7.59 2.58 -2.41
C VAL A 25 6.45 2.65 -3.43
N LEU A 26 6.01 3.87 -3.80
CA LEU A 26 4.96 4.06 -4.81
C LEU A 26 5.37 3.49 -6.17
N ARG A 27 6.64 3.63 -6.57
CA ARG A 27 7.16 3.02 -7.80
C ARG A 27 7.09 1.49 -7.75
N ILE A 28 7.45 0.86 -6.62
CA ILE A 28 7.34 -0.59 -6.46
C ILE A 28 5.88 -1.03 -6.57
N ILE A 29 4.96 -0.31 -5.91
CA ILE A 29 3.52 -0.60 -5.98
C ILE A 29 3.01 -0.47 -7.42
N ARG A 30 3.42 0.57 -8.14
CA ARG A 30 3.04 0.78 -9.55
C ARG A 30 3.48 -0.38 -10.43
N ILE A 31 4.75 -0.79 -10.33
CA ILE A 31 5.29 -1.94 -11.07
C ILE A 31 4.50 -3.21 -10.71
N ALA A 32 4.20 -3.42 -9.43
CA ALA A 32 3.44 -4.58 -8.98
C ALA A 32 2.02 -4.61 -9.57
N VAL A 33 1.35 -3.46 -9.67
CA VAL A 33 0.06 -3.33 -10.36
C VAL A 33 0.20 -3.65 -11.84
N GLU A 34 1.21 -3.08 -12.52
CA GLU A 34 1.44 -3.24 -13.96
C GLU A 34 1.73 -4.70 -14.35
N VAL A 35 2.47 -5.43 -13.53
CA VAL A 35 2.77 -6.86 -13.76
C VAL A 35 1.66 -7.81 -13.28
N GLY A 36 0.56 -7.27 -12.74
CA GLY A 36 -0.61 -8.04 -12.35
C GLY A 36 -0.47 -8.81 -11.03
N ILE A 37 0.26 -8.25 -10.05
CA ILE A 37 0.27 -8.81 -8.69
C ILE A 37 -1.15 -8.81 -8.12
N SER A 38 -1.56 -9.91 -7.49
CA SER A 38 -2.94 -10.08 -7.03
C SER A 38 -3.26 -9.22 -5.81
N LEU A 39 -2.33 -9.15 -4.84
CA LEU A 39 -2.49 -8.45 -3.57
C LEU A 39 -1.24 -7.61 -3.25
N ILE A 40 -1.45 -6.41 -2.71
CA ILE A 40 -0.41 -5.53 -2.19
C ILE A 40 -0.81 -5.11 -0.78
N GLN A 41 0.05 -5.37 0.20
CA GLN A 41 -0.11 -4.89 1.57
C GLN A 41 0.84 -3.73 1.83
N ILE A 42 0.29 -2.58 2.21
CA ILE A 42 1.06 -1.45 2.73
C ILE A 42 1.28 -1.66 4.23
N ARG A 43 2.53 -1.91 4.61
CA ARG A 43 2.95 -2.23 5.98
C ARG A 43 3.95 -1.21 6.54
N GLU A 44 3.59 0.07 6.50
CA GLU A 44 4.44 1.16 7.00
C GLU A 44 4.14 1.52 8.48
N LYS A 45 4.48 0.59 9.39
CA LYS A 45 4.14 0.66 10.83
C LYS A 45 4.67 1.91 11.56
N ASN A 46 5.73 2.52 11.05
CA ASN A 46 6.38 3.68 11.67
C ASN A 46 5.87 5.03 11.12
N LEU A 47 4.92 5.01 10.18
CA LEU A 47 4.28 6.22 9.69
C LEU A 47 3.17 6.67 10.63
N SER A 48 3.07 7.99 10.84
CA SER A 48 1.85 8.55 11.42
C SER A 48 0.67 8.41 10.47
N ALA A 49 -0.53 8.38 11.05
CA ALA A 49 -1.81 8.33 10.35
C ALA A 49 -1.88 9.23 9.09
N ARG A 50 -1.45 10.49 9.17
CA ARG A 50 -1.45 11.43 8.04
C ARG A 50 -0.62 10.94 6.85
N PHE A 51 0.60 10.49 7.08
CA PHE A 51 1.50 10.02 6.03
C PHE A 51 1.11 8.64 5.49
N LEU A 52 0.61 7.76 6.38
CA LEU A 52 0.06 6.47 5.95
C LEU A 52 -1.17 6.67 5.04
N LEU A 53 -2.06 7.61 5.40
CA LEU A 53 -3.21 7.98 4.58
C LEU A 53 -2.78 8.53 3.22
N ASP A 54 -1.81 9.45 3.17
CA ASP A 54 -1.30 10.03 1.92
C ASP A 54 -0.72 8.95 1.01
N LEU A 55 0.16 8.09 1.54
CA LEU A 55 0.76 6.99 0.78
C LEU A 55 -0.29 6.03 0.23
N THR A 56 -1.27 5.67 1.07
CA THR A 56 -2.32 4.72 0.68
C THR A 56 -3.23 5.29 -0.38
N LYS A 57 -3.65 6.56 -0.26
CA LYS A 57 -4.47 7.22 -1.28
C LYS A 57 -3.78 7.23 -2.64
N LYS A 58 -2.49 7.59 -2.67
CA LYS A 58 -1.69 7.55 -3.90
C LYS A 58 -1.60 6.14 -4.48
N ALA A 59 -1.41 5.12 -3.64
CA ALA A 59 -1.38 3.72 -4.09
C ALA A 59 -2.74 3.27 -4.69
N VAL A 60 -3.84 3.60 -4.01
CA VAL A 60 -5.22 3.33 -4.44
C VAL A 60 -5.54 4.01 -5.77
N GLU A 61 -5.14 5.27 -5.93
CA GLU A 61 -5.33 6.04 -7.16
C GLU A 61 -4.50 5.46 -8.31
N MET A 62 -3.21 5.18 -8.08
CA MET A 62 -2.31 4.60 -9.10
C MET A 62 -2.77 3.23 -9.60
N ARG A 63 -3.36 2.40 -8.73
CA ARG A 63 -3.91 1.10 -9.14
C ARG A 63 -4.98 1.26 -10.23
N GLY A 64 -5.75 2.35 -10.21
CA GLY A 64 -6.84 2.59 -11.15
C GLY A 64 -7.85 1.44 -11.16
N LYS A 65 -8.14 0.91 -12.36
CA LYS A 65 -9.09 -0.19 -12.58
C LYS A 65 -8.46 -1.59 -12.51
N SER A 66 -7.18 -1.70 -12.13
CA SER A 66 -6.52 -3.01 -11.99
C SER A 66 -7.26 -3.88 -10.96
N PRO A 67 -7.36 -5.21 -11.18
CA PRO A 67 -7.92 -6.13 -10.20
C PRO A 67 -7.03 -6.31 -8.95
N THR A 68 -5.80 -5.80 -8.97
CA THR A 68 -4.88 -5.83 -7.81
C THR A 68 -5.55 -5.24 -6.57
N LYS A 69 -5.56 -5.99 -5.48
CA LYS A 69 -6.15 -5.56 -4.21
C LYS A 69 -5.11 -4.88 -3.33
N ILE A 70 -5.46 -3.73 -2.75
CA ILE A 70 -4.59 -2.99 -1.82
C ILE A 70 -5.14 -3.13 -0.41
N LEU A 71 -4.32 -3.69 0.49
CA LEU A 71 -4.64 -3.91 1.89
C LEU A 71 -3.74 -3.07 2.79
N LEU A 72 -4.26 -2.62 3.93
CA LEU A 72 -3.46 -2.01 4.99
C LEU A 72 -3.21 -2.98 6.13
N ASN A 73 -2.03 -2.89 6.73
CA ASN A 73 -1.75 -3.58 7.98
C ASN A 73 -2.42 -2.84 9.15
N ASP A 74 -3.31 -3.52 9.89
CA ASP A 74 -4.00 -3.12 11.14
C ASP A 74 -4.93 -1.90 11.09
N ARG A 75 -4.61 -0.87 10.29
CA ARG A 75 -5.26 0.45 10.33
C ARG A 75 -6.55 0.52 9.51
N VAL A 76 -7.62 -0.06 10.05
CA VAL A 76 -8.98 -0.05 9.45
C VAL A 76 -9.47 1.37 9.14
N ASP A 77 -9.29 2.29 10.09
CA ASP A 77 -9.67 3.69 9.95
C ASP A 77 -9.03 4.34 8.72
N ILE A 78 -7.73 4.12 8.51
CA ILE A 78 -7.00 4.65 7.36
C ILE A 78 -7.37 3.91 6.08
N ALA A 79 -7.58 2.60 6.13
CA ALA A 79 -7.98 1.80 4.98
C ALA A 79 -9.31 2.32 4.39
N VAL A 80 -10.30 2.55 5.25
CA VAL A 80 -11.60 3.12 4.86
C VAL A 80 -11.44 4.52 4.27
N LEU A 81 -10.71 5.41 4.96
CA LEU A 81 -10.50 6.79 4.49
C LEU A 81 -9.71 6.88 3.18
N ALA A 82 -8.87 5.89 2.88
CA ALA A 82 -8.08 5.84 1.67
C ALA A 82 -8.77 5.12 0.51
N GLY A 83 -9.87 4.39 0.75
CA GLY A 83 -10.49 3.52 -0.26
C GLY A 83 -9.67 2.26 -0.57
N ALA A 84 -8.95 1.74 0.43
CA ALA A 84 -8.29 0.44 0.32
C ALA A 84 -9.33 -0.70 0.29
N ASP A 85 -8.96 -1.85 -0.28
CA ASP A 85 -9.86 -3.00 -0.43
C ASP A 85 -10.07 -3.77 0.88
N GLY A 86 -9.23 -3.53 1.88
CA GLY A 86 -9.37 -4.17 3.18
C GLY A 86 -8.18 -3.95 4.10
N VAL A 87 -8.18 -4.71 5.17
CA VAL A 87 -7.07 -4.77 6.13
C VAL A 87 -6.62 -6.19 6.35
N HIS A 88 -5.36 -6.34 6.72
CA HIS A 88 -4.82 -7.56 7.27
C HIS A 88 -4.63 -7.35 8.78
N LEU A 89 -5.16 -8.28 9.57
CA LEU A 89 -5.08 -8.35 11.02
C LEU A 89 -4.28 -9.60 11.41
N PRO A 90 -3.68 -9.66 12.63
CA PRO A 90 -2.98 -10.82 13.15
C PRO A 90 -3.83 -12.10 13.22
#